data_AF-A0A959NKU6-F1
#
_entry.id   AF-A0A959NKU6-F1
#
_cell.length_a   1.000
_cell.length_b   1.000
_cell.length_c   1.000
_cell.angle_alpha   90.00
_cell.angle_beta   90.00
_cell.angle_gamma   90.00
#
_symmetry.space_group_name_H-M   'P 1'
#
loop_
_entity.id
_entity.type
_entity.pdbx_description
1 polymer ?
#
loop_
_entity_poly.entity_id
_entity_poly.type
_entity_poly.pdbx_seq_one_letter_code
_entity_poly.pdbx_strand_id
1 'polypeptide(L)'
;MKQFNFGLQIILILLFFVFQFSVTYSQPKTNDEIKELVAKFKTDPKGPYKAIRWFCPDGSTVSPEERCPEPGGVQRAQYKDAVTSLAKTNKIYLGQILSATKVNDFWDQGNQNSRLKQYQIEKYLQIIDHGWVNRRGNFYRGAIQDEDEQNWGKEFLMQILSEDKNITENYFLIRSAAMDIPHKGDTKNSELVRAISKNLSDTIPSFMNIRIKIHGNPEEKDIESVKKYVSENDKKITDSNKKQFAKLIDEMKKMFQPIELGGLSKYLKLLSKDSELKTKIETFINSKKDKNIKLSKNDFIELANFMWYFRSEMLNEKKPSARLALLDLSLITENILFTEINNWQPQTVKEIIEKNYYLAQTLVGTGNLEFWEWEKNKRYISIPKEDNIKFDLALQLNEASKRV
;
A
#
# COMPACT_ATOMS: atom_id res chain seq x y z
N MET A 1 -27.31 -60.48 21.28
CA MET A 1 -26.21 -59.80 20.54
C MET A 1 -26.52 -59.40 19.09
N LYS A 2 -27.71 -59.66 18.51
CA LYS A 2 -28.04 -59.21 17.13
C LYS A 2 -28.90 -57.94 17.01
N GLN A 3 -29.59 -57.51 18.07
CA GLN A 3 -30.45 -56.30 18.02
C GLN A 3 -29.71 -54.99 18.29
N PHE A 4 -28.55 -55.03 18.97
CA PHE A 4 -27.79 -53.82 19.32
C PHE A 4 -27.03 -53.20 18.14
N ASN A 5 -26.76 -53.98 17.08
CA ASN A 5 -26.06 -53.51 15.88
C ASN A 5 -26.95 -52.73 14.90
N PHE A 6 -28.27 -52.94 14.94
CA PHE A 6 -29.18 -52.29 13.98
C PHE A 6 -29.41 -50.81 14.33
N GLY A 7 -29.55 -50.49 15.62
CA GLY A 7 -29.68 -49.11 16.09
C GLY A 7 -28.43 -48.27 15.84
N LEU A 8 -27.23 -48.86 16.03
CA LEU A 8 -25.97 -48.19 15.77
C LEU A 8 -25.75 -47.92 14.27
N GLN A 9 -26.16 -48.86 13.40
CA GLN A 9 -26.13 -48.67 11.95
C GLN A 9 -27.09 -47.56 11.49
N ILE A 10 -28.30 -47.47 12.06
CA ILE A 10 -29.24 -46.38 11.75
C ILE A 10 -28.69 -45.02 12.20
N ILE A 11 -28.08 -44.95 13.39
CA ILE A 11 -27.46 -43.72 13.91
C ILE A 11 -26.27 -43.29 13.03
N LEU A 12 -25.43 -44.23 12.58
CA LEU A 12 -24.31 -43.95 11.67
C LEU A 12 -24.80 -43.50 10.29
N ILE A 13 -25.88 -44.09 9.76
CA ILE A 13 -26.48 -43.67 8.47
C ILE A 13 -27.11 -42.28 8.59
N LEU A 14 -27.79 -41.98 9.71
CA LEU A 14 -28.33 -40.64 9.99
C LEU A 14 -27.21 -39.60 10.15
N LEU A 15 -26.13 -39.92 10.86
CA LEU A 15 -24.95 -39.04 10.97
C LEU A 15 -24.27 -38.83 9.62
N PHE A 16 -24.19 -39.85 8.77
CA PHE A 16 -23.66 -39.74 7.42
C PHE A 16 -24.56 -38.88 6.51
N PHE A 17 -25.89 -39.00 6.62
CA PHE A 17 -26.84 -38.14 5.91
C PHE A 17 -26.79 -36.69 6.40
N VAL A 18 -26.68 -36.46 7.71
CA VAL A 18 -26.50 -35.11 8.28
C VAL A 18 -25.17 -34.50 7.83
N PHE A 19 -24.11 -35.31 7.67
CA PHE A 19 -22.83 -34.85 7.11
C PHE A 19 -22.89 -34.55 5.60
N GLN A 20 -23.67 -35.28 4.81
CA GLN A 20 -23.89 -35.00 3.38
C GLN A 20 -24.77 -33.75 3.14
N PHE A 21 -25.61 -33.39 4.12
CA PHE A 21 -26.34 -32.12 4.14
C PHE A 21 -25.53 -30.94 4.69
N SER A 22 -24.22 -31.14 4.97
CA SER A 22 -23.29 -30.04 5.20
C SER A 22 -23.19 -29.24 3.91
N VAL A 23 -24.05 -28.24 3.83
CA VAL A 23 -24.23 -27.24 2.80
C VAL A 23 -22.94 -27.04 2.00
N THR A 24 -22.89 -27.58 0.79
CA THR A 24 -22.03 -27.06 -0.26
C THR A 24 -22.53 -25.64 -0.52
N TYR A 25 -22.01 -24.66 0.22
CA TYR A 25 -22.21 -23.26 -0.08
C TYR A 25 -21.48 -22.98 -1.39
N SER A 26 -22.12 -23.31 -2.50
CA SER A 26 -21.72 -22.77 -3.80
C SER A 26 -21.76 -21.25 -3.67
N GLN A 27 -20.73 -20.59 -4.20
CA GLN A 27 -20.78 -19.14 -4.32
C GLN A 27 -22.06 -18.76 -5.09
N PRO A 28 -22.85 -17.76 -4.63
CA PRO A 28 -24.13 -17.45 -5.24
C PRO A 28 -24.01 -17.01 -6.69
N LYS A 29 -22.89 -16.36 -7.03
CA LYS A 29 -22.46 -16.15 -8.42
C LYS A 29 -21.30 -17.07 -8.75
N THR A 30 -21.34 -17.65 -9.94
CA THR A 30 -20.29 -18.49 -10.51
C THR A 30 -19.08 -17.66 -10.97
N ASN A 31 -17.93 -18.33 -11.13
CA ASN A 31 -16.72 -17.68 -11.63
C ASN A 31 -16.90 -17.08 -13.05
N ASP A 32 -17.70 -17.73 -13.90
CA ASP A 32 -17.96 -17.25 -15.26
C ASP A 32 -18.80 -15.96 -15.25
N GLU A 33 -19.84 -15.90 -14.42
CA GLU A 33 -20.63 -14.67 -14.23
C GLU A 33 -19.78 -13.51 -13.68
N ILE A 34 -18.85 -13.80 -12.76
CA ILE A 34 -17.92 -12.80 -12.23
C ILE A 34 -16.96 -12.32 -13.33
N LYS A 35 -16.45 -13.25 -14.15
CA LYS A 35 -15.55 -12.93 -15.27
C LYS A 35 -16.23 -12.03 -16.30
N GLU A 36 -17.48 -12.31 -16.65
CA GLU A 36 -18.29 -11.46 -17.52
C GLU A 36 -18.49 -10.07 -16.91
N LEU A 37 -18.79 -10.00 -15.62
CA LEU A 37 -18.96 -8.73 -14.91
C LEU A 37 -17.67 -7.88 -14.93
N VAL A 38 -16.53 -8.50 -14.67
CA VAL A 38 -15.21 -7.86 -14.74
C VAL A 38 -14.94 -7.35 -16.16
N ALA A 39 -15.20 -8.16 -17.19
CA ALA A 39 -15.01 -7.75 -18.59
C ALA A 39 -15.90 -6.56 -18.96
N LYS A 40 -17.16 -6.55 -18.48
CA LYS A 40 -18.07 -5.42 -18.65
C LYS A 40 -17.52 -4.15 -18.02
N PHE A 41 -17.06 -4.20 -16.76
CA PHE A 41 -16.54 -3.00 -16.10
C PHE A 41 -15.25 -2.45 -16.75
N LYS A 42 -14.37 -3.33 -17.27
CA LYS A 42 -13.18 -2.89 -18.01
C LYS A 42 -13.49 -1.99 -19.22
N THR A 43 -14.67 -2.14 -19.83
CA THR A 43 -15.09 -1.39 -21.03
C THR A 43 -16.14 -0.31 -20.75
N ASP A 44 -16.71 -0.29 -19.55
CA ASP A 44 -17.71 0.70 -19.17
C ASP A 44 -17.07 2.07 -18.86
N PRO A 45 -17.60 3.18 -19.40
CA PRO A 45 -17.03 4.52 -19.16
C PRO A 45 -16.93 4.91 -17.68
N LYS A 46 -17.81 4.36 -16.83
CA LYS A 46 -17.82 4.60 -15.38
C LYS A 46 -17.26 3.41 -14.59
N GLY A 47 -16.77 2.36 -15.25
CA GLY A 47 -16.27 1.16 -14.60
C GLY A 47 -17.31 0.55 -13.63
N PRO A 48 -16.96 0.34 -12.35
CA PRO A 48 -17.88 -0.19 -11.33
C PRO A 48 -18.89 0.84 -10.78
N TYR A 49 -18.83 2.10 -11.23
CA TYR A 49 -19.58 3.22 -10.65
C TYR A 49 -20.86 3.59 -11.43
N LYS A 50 -21.89 4.07 -10.71
CA LYS A 50 -23.23 4.39 -11.23
C LYS A 50 -23.42 5.89 -11.46
N ALA A 51 -23.36 6.67 -10.39
CA ALA A 51 -23.56 8.12 -10.39
C ALA A 51 -22.72 8.78 -9.29
N ILE A 52 -22.39 10.07 -9.44
CA ILE A 52 -21.81 10.87 -8.36
C ILE A 52 -22.96 11.33 -7.45
N ARG A 53 -22.74 11.26 -6.15
CA ARG A 53 -23.70 11.70 -5.12
C ARG A 53 -22.96 12.31 -3.94
N TRP A 54 -23.66 13.15 -3.19
CA TRP A 54 -23.27 13.49 -1.84
C TRP A 54 -23.83 12.45 -0.87
N PHE A 55 -22.97 11.94 0.02
CA PHE A 55 -23.34 11.06 1.11
C PHE A 55 -23.27 11.86 2.40
N CYS A 56 -24.43 12.15 2.99
CA CYS A 56 -24.56 13.10 4.07
C CYS A 56 -24.43 12.45 5.45
N PRO A 57 -24.05 13.22 6.50
CA PRO A 57 -23.88 12.68 7.86
C PRO A 57 -25.16 12.06 8.45
N ASP A 58 -26.33 12.57 8.06
CA ASP A 58 -27.65 12.06 8.46
C ASP A 58 -28.04 10.74 7.76
N GLY A 59 -27.17 10.21 6.88
CA GLY A 59 -27.40 9.00 6.10
C GLY A 59 -28.18 9.22 4.79
N SER A 60 -28.62 10.45 4.51
CA SER A 60 -29.26 10.79 3.24
C SER A 60 -28.24 10.80 2.10
N THR A 61 -28.75 10.66 0.86
CA THR A 61 -27.93 10.74 -0.35
C THR A 61 -28.59 11.68 -1.34
N VAL A 62 -27.92 12.79 -1.66
CA VAL A 62 -28.45 13.89 -2.48
C VAL A 62 -27.69 14.04 -3.80
N SER A 63 -28.26 14.76 -4.76
CA SER A 63 -27.59 14.98 -6.05
C SER A 63 -26.33 15.84 -5.89
N PRO A 64 -25.34 15.80 -6.81
CA PRO A 64 -24.15 16.65 -6.75
C PRO A 64 -24.43 18.15 -6.74
N GLU A 65 -25.58 18.57 -7.29
CA GLU A 65 -26.05 19.95 -7.37
C GLU A 65 -26.71 20.43 -6.05
N GLU A 66 -27.14 19.49 -5.22
CA GLU A 66 -27.74 19.74 -3.91
C GLU A 66 -26.66 19.81 -2.82
N ARG A 67 -27.00 20.43 -1.69
CA ARG A 67 -26.15 20.44 -0.49
C ARG A 67 -26.71 19.47 0.54
N CYS A 68 -25.82 18.80 1.26
CA CYS A 68 -26.23 18.05 2.45
C CYS A 68 -26.91 18.98 3.47
N PRO A 69 -27.92 18.47 4.20
CA PRO A 69 -28.56 19.22 5.28
C PRO A 69 -27.57 19.70 6.34
N GLU A 70 -26.55 18.88 6.61
CA GLU A 70 -25.48 19.16 7.57
C GLU A 70 -24.11 19.15 6.87
N PRO A 71 -23.16 19.98 7.34
CA PRO A 71 -21.78 19.97 6.85
C PRO A 71 -21.08 18.63 7.19
N GLY A 72 -20.11 18.24 6.36
CA GLY A 72 -19.37 16.98 6.54
C GLY A 72 -19.82 15.84 5.63
N GLY A 73 -20.71 16.10 4.66
CA GLY A 73 -20.99 15.15 3.59
C GLY A 73 -19.76 14.89 2.71
N VAL A 74 -19.69 13.70 2.12
CA VAL A 74 -18.61 13.27 1.23
C VAL A 74 -19.16 13.09 -0.19
N GLN A 75 -18.57 13.75 -1.18
CA GLN A 75 -18.97 13.57 -2.58
C GLN A 75 -18.14 12.46 -3.21
N ARG A 76 -18.80 11.40 -3.70
CA ARG A 76 -18.11 10.29 -4.38
C ARG A 76 -19.04 9.54 -5.32
N ALA A 77 -18.50 8.56 -6.01
CA ALA A 77 -19.30 7.62 -6.78
C ALA A 77 -20.15 6.70 -5.88
N GLN A 78 -21.38 6.47 -6.32
CA GLN A 78 -22.22 5.36 -5.93
C GLN A 78 -21.85 4.12 -6.75
N TYR A 79 -21.83 2.95 -6.12
CA TYR A 79 -21.64 1.67 -6.80
C TYR A 79 -22.81 1.30 -7.72
N LYS A 80 -22.52 0.54 -8.78
CA LYS A 80 -23.55 -0.18 -9.53
C LYS A 80 -24.14 -1.28 -8.66
N ASP A 81 -25.43 -1.56 -8.85
CA ASP A 81 -26.18 -2.55 -8.07
C ASP A 81 -25.54 -3.96 -8.17
N ALA A 82 -24.95 -4.29 -9.32
CA ALA A 82 -24.19 -5.53 -9.52
C ALA A 82 -22.93 -5.63 -8.65
N VAL A 83 -22.23 -4.52 -8.38
CA VAL A 83 -21.06 -4.47 -7.49
C VAL A 83 -21.49 -4.66 -6.05
N THR A 84 -22.54 -3.94 -5.62
CA THR A 84 -23.09 -4.08 -4.28
C THR A 84 -23.65 -5.48 -4.03
N SER A 85 -24.32 -6.08 -5.02
CA SER A 85 -24.79 -7.46 -4.96
C SER A 85 -23.63 -8.44 -4.81
N LEU A 86 -22.59 -8.33 -5.65
CA LEU A 86 -21.42 -9.19 -5.61
C LEU A 86 -20.69 -9.13 -4.25
N ALA A 87 -20.54 -7.93 -3.68
CA ALA A 87 -19.94 -7.75 -2.36
C ALA A 87 -20.77 -8.44 -1.26
N LYS A 88 -22.10 -8.41 -1.35
CA LYS A 88 -23.00 -9.07 -0.38
C LYS A 88 -22.98 -10.59 -0.52
N THR A 89 -23.06 -11.10 -1.74
CA THR A 89 -23.28 -12.53 -2.01
C THR A 89 -21.99 -13.34 -2.02
N ASN A 90 -20.92 -12.80 -2.61
CA ASN A 90 -19.67 -13.52 -2.85
C ASN A 90 -18.50 -12.97 -2.01
N LYS A 91 -18.70 -11.87 -1.27
CA LYS A 91 -17.63 -11.15 -0.55
C LYS A 91 -16.48 -10.70 -1.48
N ILE A 92 -16.81 -10.40 -2.73
CA ILE A 92 -15.88 -9.85 -3.72
C ILE A 92 -16.16 -8.36 -3.89
N TYR A 93 -15.15 -7.54 -3.63
CA TYR A 93 -15.24 -6.08 -3.65
C TYR A 93 -14.46 -5.52 -4.85
N LEU A 94 -15.15 -4.78 -5.73
CA LEU A 94 -14.56 -4.23 -6.97
C LEU A 94 -14.67 -2.70 -6.97
N GLY A 95 -13.62 -2.00 -7.39
CA GLY A 95 -13.61 -0.53 -7.45
C GLY A 95 -13.69 0.09 -6.07
N GLN A 96 -12.97 -0.46 -5.10
CA GLN A 96 -13.13 -0.06 -3.70
C GLN A 96 -12.82 1.44 -3.52
N ILE A 97 -13.76 2.14 -2.90
CA ILE A 97 -13.69 3.55 -2.47
C ILE A 97 -13.61 3.47 -0.95
N LEU A 98 -12.48 3.92 -0.40
CA LEU A 98 -12.20 3.77 1.02
C LEU A 98 -13.18 4.59 1.86
N SER A 99 -13.41 5.84 1.47
CA SER A 99 -14.39 6.76 2.08
C SER A 99 -15.85 6.26 1.99
N ALA A 100 -16.12 5.20 1.24
CA ALA A 100 -17.43 4.53 1.18
C ALA A 100 -17.59 3.38 2.19
N THR A 101 -16.54 3.07 2.96
CA THR A 101 -16.42 1.83 3.71
C THR A 101 -16.16 2.11 5.18
N LYS A 102 -16.79 1.38 6.10
CA LYS A 102 -16.46 1.49 7.53
C LYS A 102 -15.11 0.83 7.81
N VAL A 103 -14.31 1.40 8.72
CA VAL A 103 -12.98 0.87 9.08
C VAL A 103 -13.03 -0.63 9.43
N ASN A 104 -13.96 -1.07 10.27
CA ASN A 104 -14.08 -2.48 10.66
C ASN A 104 -14.49 -3.40 9.50
N ASP A 105 -15.35 -2.92 8.58
CA ASP A 105 -15.76 -3.68 7.39
C ASP A 105 -14.59 -3.83 6.40
N PHE A 106 -13.69 -2.85 6.35
CA PHE A 106 -12.49 -2.91 5.53
C PHE A 106 -11.40 -3.78 6.17
N TRP A 107 -11.21 -3.64 7.48
CA TRP A 107 -10.29 -4.50 8.24
C TRP A 107 -10.72 -5.95 8.18
N ASP A 108 -12.02 -6.23 8.21
CA ASP A 108 -12.61 -7.54 7.89
C ASP A 108 -11.98 -8.70 8.68
N GLN A 109 -11.68 -8.46 9.96
CA GLN A 109 -10.95 -9.40 10.82
C GLN A 109 -11.63 -10.77 10.90
N GLY A 110 -12.97 -10.80 10.96
CA GLY A 110 -13.75 -12.04 10.98
C GLY A 110 -13.60 -12.92 9.74
N ASN A 111 -13.15 -12.34 8.61
CA ASN A 111 -12.87 -13.05 7.37
C ASN A 111 -11.39 -12.97 7.00
N GLN A 112 -10.50 -12.99 8.00
CA GLN A 112 -9.04 -12.96 7.81
C GLN A 112 -8.57 -11.76 6.97
N ASN A 113 -9.17 -10.60 7.17
CA ASN A 113 -8.85 -9.37 6.46
C ASN A 113 -9.01 -9.46 4.94
N SER A 114 -9.94 -10.32 4.48
CA SER A 114 -10.16 -10.60 3.06
C SER A 114 -10.38 -9.34 2.24
N ARG A 115 -11.21 -8.40 2.72
CA ARG A 115 -11.48 -7.15 1.99
C ARG A 115 -10.24 -6.28 1.79
N LEU A 116 -9.42 -6.08 2.83
CA LEU A 116 -8.14 -5.38 2.72
C LEU A 116 -7.22 -6.08 1.72
N LYS A 117 -7.05 -7.40 1.82
CA LYS A 117 -6.22 -8.17 0.87
C LYS A 117 -6.70 -8.01 -0.57
N GLN A 118 -8.01 -8.02 -0.80
CA GLN A 118 -8.60 -7.75 -2.11
C GLN A 118 -8.30 -6.33 -2.61
N TYR A 119 -8.28 -5.33 -1.72
CA TYR A 119 -7.89 -3.96 -2.10
C TYR A 119 -6.46 -3.90 -2.61
N GLN A 120 -5.52 -4.57 -1.92
CA GLN A 120 -4.10 -4.60 -2.34
C GLN A 120 -3.92 -5.33 -3.69
N ILE A 121 -4.63 -6.45 -3.88
CA ILE A 121 -4.66 -7.15 -5.16
C ILE A 121 -5.25 -6.24 -6.26
N GLU A 122 -6.34 -5.54 -5.96
CA GLU A 122 -6.93 -4.58 -6.90
C GLU A 122 -5.96 -3.45 -7.25
N LYS A 123 -5.22 -2.90 -6.30
CA LYS A 123 -4.18 -1.88 -6.56
C LYS A 123 -3.07 -2.41 -7.46
N TYR A 124 -2.56 -3.61 -7.18
CA TYR A 124 -1.60 -4.27 -8.05
C TYR A 124 -2.16 -4.45 -9.48
N LEU A 125 -3.38 -4.97 -9.61
CA LEU A 125 -4.03 -5.16 -10.91
C LEU A 125 -4.26 -3.83 -11.64
N GLN A 126 -4.60 -2.76 -10.94
CA GLN A 126 -4.71 -1.43 -11.53
C GLN A 126 -3.37 -0.94 -12.10
N ILE A 127 -2.25 -1.25 -11.43
CA ILE A 127 -0.90 -0.89 -11.91
C ILE A 127 -0.54 -1.68 -13.17
N ILE A 128 -0.67 -3.02 -13.14
CA ILE A 128 -0.22 -3.91 -14.22
C ILE A 128 -1.20 -4.06 -15.39
N ASP A 129 -2.49 -3.79 -15.19
CA ASP A 129 -3.55 -3.92 -16.20
C ASP A 129 -4.26 -2.57 -16.48
N HIS A 130 -3.50 -1.48 -16.47
CA HIS A 130 -3.95 -0.13 -16.86
C HIS A 130 -5.30 0.29 -16.24
N GLY A 131 -5.46 0.06 -14.94
CA GLY A 131 -6.68 0.36 -14.19
C GLY A 131 -7.64 -0.82 -14.01
N TRP A 132 -7.35 -1.99 -14.58
CA TRP A 132 -8.14 -3.23 -14.43
C TRP A 132 -9.65 -2.97 -14.59
N VAL A 133 -10.52 -3.32 -13.62
CA VAL A 133 -11.97 -3.06 -13.66
C VAL A 133 -12.34 -1.57 -13.79
N ASN A 134 -11.41 -0.68 -13.46
CA ASN A 134 -11.56 0.77 -13.57
C ASN A 134 -10.81 1.36 -14.78
N ARG A 135 -10.40 0.55 -15.77
CA ARG A 135 -9.61 0.99 -16.94
C ARG A 135 -10.16 2.25 -17.61
N ARG A 136 -11.47 2.32 -17.82
CA ARG A 136 -12.15 3.53 -18.32
C ARG A 136 -12.72 4.40 -17.20
N GLY A 137 -13.19 3.81 -16.10
CA GLY A 137 -13.73 4.55 -14.96
C GLY A 137 -12.70 5.39 -14.19
N ASN A 138 -11.40 5.20 -14.39
CA ASN A 138 -10.34 6.09 -13.92
C ASN A 138 -10.50 7.53 -14.42
N PHE A 139 -11.22 7.72 -15.53
CA PHE A 139 -11.54 9.02 -16.10
C PHE A 139 -12.93 9.53 -15.66
N TYR A 140 -13.63 8.81 -14.78
CA TYR A 140 -14.92 9.24 -14.28
C TYR A 140 -14.74 10.31 -13.20
N ARG A 141 -14.85 11.58 -13.63
CA ARG A 141 -14.66 12.75 -12.76
C ARG A 141 -15.57 12.70 -11.52
N GLY A 142 -14.96 12.92 -10.36
CA GLY A 142 -15.66 12.99 -9.07
C GLY A 142 -15.97 11.65 -8.44
N ALA A 143 -15.54 10.53 -9.05
CA ALA A 143 -15.78 9.20 -8.50
C ALA A 143 -15.10 8.99 -7.14
N ILE A 144 -13.90 9.54 -6.98
CA ILE A 144 -13.06 9.45 -5.79
C ILE A 144 -12.50 10.85 -5.52
N GLN A 145 -12.48 11.27 -4.26
CA GLN A 145 -11.81 12.49 -3.81
C GLN A 145 -10.59 12.10 -2.98
N ASP A 146 -9.41 12.49 -3.44
CA ASP A 146 -8.15 12.14 -2.77
C ASP A 146 -8.11 12.55 -1.30
N GLU A 147 -8.65 13.72 -0.97
CA GLU A 147 -8.67 14.27 0.38
C GLU A 147 -9.48 13.37 1.32
N ASP A 148 -10.65 12.93 0.88
CA ASP A 148 -11.52 12.02 1.64
C ASP A 148 -10.89 10.64 1.80
N GLU A 149 -10.26 10.10 0.75
CA GLU A 149 -9.55 8.82 0.81
C GLU A 149 -8.33 8.90 1.75
N GLN A 150 -7.59 10.01 1.73
CA GLN A 150 -6.43 10.23 2.60
C GLN A 150 -6.84 10.37 4.07
N ASN A 151 -7.90 11.13 4.35
CA ASN A 151 -8.44 11.27 5.70
C ASN A 151 -8.92 9.93 6.22
N TRP A 152 -9.68 9.19 5.42
CA TRP A 152 -10.13 7.84 5.75
C TRP A 152 -8.95 6.89 5.98
N GLY A 153 -7.95 6.89 5.09
CA GLY A 153 -6.80 5.99 5.20
C GLY A 153 -5.97 6.25 6.45
N LYS A 154 -5.81 7.52 6.82
CA LYS A 154 -5.18 7.90 8.08
C LYS A 154 -5.99 7.44 9.29
N GLU A 155 -7.30 7.64 9.29
CA GLU A 155 -8.21 7.16 10.35
C GLU A 155 -8.11 5.64 10.50
N PHE A 156 -8.22 4.91 9.40
CA PHE A 156 -8.10 3.46 9.35
C PHE A 156 -6.78 2.99 9.99
N LEU A 157 -5.64 3.50 9.53
CA LEU A 157 -4.34 3.08 10.05
C LEU A 157 -4.18 3.45 11.53
N MET A 158 -4.61 4.64 11.95
CA MET A 158 -4.57 5.03 13.37
C MET A 158 -5.44 4.12 14.24
N GLN A 159 -6.62 3.71 13.76
CA GLN A 159 -7.49 2.81 14.50
C GLN A 159 -6.86 1.42 14.63
N ILE A 160 -6.38 0.82 13.53
CA ILE A 160 -5.77 -0.52 13.57
C ILE A 160 -4.51 -0.55 14.45
N LEU A 161 -3.69 0.49 14.36
CA LEU A 161 -2.45 0.62 15.14
C LEU A 161 -2.68 0.95 16.62
N SER A 162 -3.91 1.26 17.03
CA SER A 162 -4.22 1.48 18.46
C SER A 162 -4.21 0.19 19.28
N GLU A 163 -4.31 -0.98 18.63
CA GLU A 163 -4.38 -2.28 19.28
C GLU A 163 -3.08 -3.08 19.12
N ASP A 164 -2.42 -3.42 20.22
CA ASP A 164 -1.17 -4.18 20.23
C ASP A 164 -1.34 -5.56 19.54
N LYS A 165 -2.51 -6.17 19.70
CA LYS A 165 -2.85 -7.46 19.07
C LYS A 165 -2.73 -7.39 17.54
N ASN A 166 -3.28 -6.35 16.92
CA ASN A 166 -3.21 -6.18 15.46
C ASN A 166 -1.76 -6.11 14.98
N ILE A 167 -0.91 -5.38 15.70
CA ILE A 167 0.52 -5.27 15.38
C ILE A 167 1.21 -6.63 15.51
N THR A 168 1.00 -7.33 16.62
CA THR A 168 1.67 -8.62 16.88
C THR A 168 1.26 -9.71 15.89
N GLU A 169 -0.01 -9.77 15.49
CA GLU A 169 -0.54 -10.83 14.62
C GLU A 169 -0.46 -10.48 13.13
N ASN A 170 -0.46 -9.20 12.77
CA ASN A 170 -0.67 -8.75 11.40
C ASN A 170 0.32 -7.67 10.94
N TYR A 171 1.51 -7.56 11.56
CA TYR A 171 2.49 -6.52 11.23
C TYR A 171 2.76 -6.39 9.72
N PHE A 172 3.07 -7.51 9.05
CA PHE A 172 3.33 -7.51 7.60
C PHE A 172 2.14 -6.97 6.80
N LEU A 173 0.92 -7.44 7.12
CA LEU A 173 -0.30 -7.00 6.44
C LEU A 173 -0.56 -5.51 6.66
N ILE A 174 -0.39 -5.00 7.87
CA ILE A 174 -0.61 -3.58 8.20
C ILE A 174 0.44 -2.71 7.51
N ARG A 175 1.72 -3.10 7.55
CA ARG A 175 2.78 -2.39 6.86
C ARG A 175 2.55 -2.38 5.35
N SER A 176 2.14 -3.51 4.80
CA SER A 176 1.77 -3.63 3.38
C SER A 176 0.57 -2.74 3.04
N ALA A 177 -0.45 -2.69 3.88
CA ALA A 177 -1.58 -1.79 3.72
C ALA A 177 -1.16 -0.32 3.74
N ALA A 178 -0.21 0.08 4.59
CA ALA A 178 0.34 1.43 4.61
C ALA A 178 1.08 1.80 3.31
N MET A 179 1.50 0.83 2.47
CA MET A 179 2.02 1.14 1.13
C MET A 179 0.92 1.57 0.17
N ASP A 180 -0.25 0.92 0.23
CA ASP A 180 -1.32 1.03 -0.75
C ASP A 180 -2.43 2.02 -0.38
N ILE A 181 -2.60 2.27 0.92
CA ILE A 181 -3.63 3.16 1.46
C ILE A 181 -3.11 4.60 1.50
N PRO A 182 -3.78 5.56 0.84
CA PRO A 182 -3.38 6.96 0.91
C PRO A 182 -3.59 7.50 2.34
N HIS A 183 -2.56 8.08 2.95
CA HIS A 183 -2.65 8.61 4.33
C HIS A 183 -1.63 9.71 4.68
N LYS A 184 -0.76 10.09 3.73
CA LYS A 184 0.42 10.96 3.98
C LYS A 184 0.11 12.46 3.92
N GLY A 185 -1.14 12.84 3.68
CA GLY A 185 -1.53 14.23 3.44
C GLY A 185 -1.06 14.72 2.08
N ASP A 186 -1.53 15.89 1.68
CA ASP A 186 -0.99 16.56 0.51
C ASP A 186 0.42 17.10 0.78
N THR A 187 1.27 16.92 -0.22
CA THR A 187 2.59 17.56 -0.27
C THR A 187 2.45 18.87 -1.05
N LYS A 188 3.37 19.81 -0.82
CA LYS A 188 3.45 21.03 -1.64
C LYS A 188 3.50 20.69 -3.14
N ASN A 189 4.16 19.60 -3.50
CA ASN A 189 4.26 19.13 -4.88
C ASN A 189 2.93 18.57 -5.40
N SER A 190 2.17 17.79 -4.61
CA SER A 190 0.85 17.29 -5.04
C SER A 190 -0.18 18.41 -5.19
N GLU A 191 -0.18 19.40 -4.29
CA GLU A 191 -0.99 20.62 -4.43
C GLU A 191 -0.64 21.39 -5.71
N LEU A 192 0.66 21.59 -5.98
CA LEU A 192 1.13 22.26 -7.18
C LEU A 192 0.76 21.49 -8.46
N VAL A 193 0.92 20.17 -8.47
CA VAL A 193 0.51 19.30 -9.59
C VAL A 193 -0.99 19.46 -9.86
N ARG A 194 -1.84 19.44 -8.81
CA ARG A 194 -3.29 19.64 -8.95
C ARG A 194 -3.65 21.05 -9.43
N ALA A 195 -2.99 22.08 -8.90
CA ALA A 195 -3.23 23.47 -9.30
C ALA A 195 -2.84 23.72 -10.77
N ILE A 196 -1.64 23.28 -11.18
CA ILE A 196 -1.15 23.44 -12.56
C ILE A 196 -2.01 22.62 -13.52
N SER A 197 -2.30 21.37 -13.20
CA SER A 197 -3.14 20.51 -14.06
C SER A 197 -4.55 21.05 -14.23
N LYS A 198 -5.15 21.61 -13.17
CA LYS A 198 -6.45 22.31 -13.25
C LYS A 198 -6.39 23.47 -14.23
N ASN A 199 -5.43 24.40 -14.07
CA ASN A 199 -5.28 25.56 -14.95
C ASN A 199 -5.06 25.16 -16.42
N LEU A 200 -4.26 24.10 -16.66
CA LEU A 200 -4.05 23.54 -17.98
C LEU A 200 -5.33 22.94 -18.57
N SER A 201 -6.13 22.24 -17.77
CA SER A 201 -7.39 21.64 -18.24
C SER A 201 -8.51 22.66 -18.48
N ASP A 202 -8.51 23.77 -17.74
CA ASP A 202 -9.46 24.87 -17.92
C ASP A 202 -9.20 25.61 -19.25
N THR A 203 -7.94 25.72 -19.65
CA THR A 203 -7.53 26.36 -20.91
C THR A 203 -7.49 25.40 -22.10
N ILE A 204 -7.25 24.10 -21.85
CA ILE A 204 -7.15 23.06 -22.87
C ILE A 204 -8.08 21.90 -22.50
N PRO A 205 -9.37 21.95 -22.90
CA PRO A 205 -10.36 20.94 -22.51
C PRO A 205 -9.99 19.50 -22.90
N SER A 206 -9.21 19.30 -23.97
CA SER A 206 -8.72 17.97 -24.38
C SER A 206 -7.73 17.34 -23.40
N PHE A 207 -7.16 18.11 -22.47
CA PHE A 207 -6.29 17.61 -21.39
C PHE A 207 -7.07 17.07 -20.18
N MET A 208 -8.41 17.27 -20.14
CA MET A 208 -9.25 16.96 -18.97
C MET A 208 -9.15 15.50 -18.52
N ASN A 209 -9.06 14.54 -19.44
CA ASN A 209 -8.96 13.12 -19.07
C ASN A 209 -7.67 12.83 -18.30
N ILE A 210 -6.53 13.33 -18.78
CA ILE A 210 -5.25 13.16 -18.08
C ILE A 210 -5.32 13.88 -16.73
N ARG A 211 -5.91 15.10 -16.68
CA ARG A 211 -6.14 15.83 -15.43
C ARG A 211 -6.97 15.05 -14.41
N ILE A 212 -8.05 14.40 -14.82
CA ILE A 212 -8.88 13.58 -13.93
C ILE A 212 -8.05 12.44 -13.33
N LYS A 213 -7.25 11.75 -14.15
CA LYS A 213 -6.39 10.66 -13.69
C LYS A 213 -5.32 11.13 -12.69
N ILE A 214 -4.53 12.14 -13.03
CA ILE A 214 -3.45 12.66 -12.16
C ILE A 214 -3.99 13.35 -10.89
N HIS A 215 -5.25 13.79 -10.91
CA HIS A 215 -5.89 14.37 -9.72
C HIS A 215 -6.43 13.32 -8.75
N GLY A 216 -6.82 12.14 -9.23
CA GLY A 216 -7.47 11.10 -8.42
C GLY A 216 -6.60 9.89 -8.04
N ASN A 217 -5.58 9.57 -8.85
CA ASN A 217 -4.60 8.53 -8.53
C ASN A 217 -3.37 8.71 -9.42
N PRO A 218 -2.51 9.71 -9.15
CA PRO A 218 -1.33 9.95 -9.97
C PRO A 218 -0.31 8.81 -9.82
N GLU A 219 0.24 8.37 -10.94
CA GLU A 219 1.28 7.34 -11.04
C GLU A 219 2.50 7.87 -11.82
N GLU A 220 3.69 7.31 -11.59
CA GLU A 220 4.91 7.75 -12.27
C GLU A 220 4.77 7.66 -13.80
N LYS A 221 4.09 6.62 -14.30
CA LYS A 221 3.78 6.44 -15.73
C LYS A 221 2.89 7.54 -16.31
N ASP A 222 2.16 8.29 -15.47
CA ASP A 222 1.35 9.41 -15.93
C ASP A 222 2.22 10.58 -16.41
N ILE A 223 3.49 10.67 -15.98
CA ILE A 223 4.46 11.63 -16.53
C ILE A 223 4.60 11.44 -18.05
N GLU A 224 4.70 10.20 -18.51
CA GLU A 224 4.80 9.88 -19.93
C GLU A 224 3.50 10.21 -20.67
N SER A 225 2.35 10.05 -20.01
CA SER A 225 1.06 10.46 -20.58
C SER A 225 0.99 11.97 -20.82
N VAL A 226 1.50 12.78 -19.88
CA VAL A 226 1.59 14.24 -20.04
C VAL A 226 2.58 14.61 -21.15
N LYS A 227 3.77 13.99 -21.19
CA LYS A 227 4.77 14.22 -22.26
C LYS A 227 4.20 13.88 -23.63
N LYS A 228 3.55 12.73 -23.77
CA LYS A 228 2.91 12.28 -25.00
C LYS A 228 1.84 13.27 -25.46
N TYR A 229 0.97 13.71 -24.55
CA TYR A 229 -0.05 14.71 -24.85
C TYR A 229 0.53 16.00 -25.42
N VAL A 230 1.61 16.51 -24.81
CA VAL A 230 2.31 17.71 -25.30
C VAL A 230 2.85 17.48 -26.71
N SER A 231 3.50 16.34 -26.95
CA SER A 231 4.08 16.01 -28.26
C SER A 231 3.02 15.89 -29.38
N GLU A 232 1.87 15.28 -29.08
CA GLU A 232 0.80 15.07 -30.06
C GLU A 232 0.00 16.34 -30.36
N ASN A 233 0.02 17.32 -29.44
CA ASN A 233 -0.72 18.57 -29.53
C ASN A 233 0.19 19.79 -29.66
N ASP A 234 1.48 19.62 -29.99
CA ASP A 234 2.49 20.67 -29.93
C ASP A 234 2.10 21.94 -30.69
N LYS A 235 1.42 21.79 -31.84
CA LYS A 235 0.92 22.89 -32.68
C LYS A 235 -0.31 23.61 -32.11
N LYS A 236 -1.03 22.99 -31.19
CA LYS A 236 -2.28 23.50 -30.56
C LYS A 236 -2.03 24.10 -29.17
N ILE A 237 -0.82 23.94 -28.63
CA ILE A 237 -0.44 24.41 -27.30
C ILE A 237 0.38 25.69 -27.45
N THR A 238 -0.04 26.76 -26.78
CA THR A 238 0.71 28.03 -26.75
C THR A 238 2.03 27.88 -25.98
N ASP A 239 3.02 28.72 -26.26
CA ASP A 239 4.31 28.68 -25.55
C ASP A 239 4.17 28.85 -24.03
N SER A 240 3.19 29.65 -23.58
CA SER A 240 2.84 29.78 -22.17
C SER A 240 2.38 28.44 -21.57
N ASN A 241 1.49 27.74 -22.28
CA ASN A 241 1.01 26.42 -21.84
C ASN A 241 2.11 25.36 -21.94
N LYS A 242 3.02 25.42 -22.92
CA LYS A 242 4.21 24.53 -22.99
C LYS A 242 5.08 24.69 -21.74
N LYS A 243 5.31 25.93 -21.27
CA LYS A 243 6.01 26.19 -19.99
C LYS A 243 5.27 25.61 -18.79
N GLN A 244 3.95 25.73 -18.75
CA GLN A 244 3.15 25.13 -17.68
C GLN A 244 3.18 23.60 -17.70
N PHE A 245 3.15 22.96 -18.88
CA PHE A 245 3.32 21.51 -19.00
C PHE A 245 4.72 21.05 -18.58
N ALA A 246 5.77 21.77 -18.95
CA ALA A 246 7.12 21.48 -18.49
C ALA A 246 7.20 21.56 -16.95
N LYS A 247 6.60 22.61 -16.35
CA LYS A 247 6.50 22.75 -14.90
C LYS A 247 5.70 21.61 -14.27
N LEU A 248 4.56 21.22 -14.85
CA LEU A 248 3.76 20.08 -14.39
C LEU A 248 4.59 18.80 -14.37
N ILE A 249 5.31 18.50 -15.46
CA ILE A 249 6.18 17.32 -15.58
C ILE A 249 7.26 17.35 -14.50
N ASP A 250 7.90 18.50 -14.25
CA ASP A 250 8.95 18.60 -13.24
C ASP A 250 8.41 18.47 -11.82
N GLU A 251 7.24 19.02 -11.50
CA GLU A 251 6.59 18.80 -10.21
C GLU A 251 6.13 17.35 -10.02
N MET A 252 5.61 16.70 -11.07
CA MET A 252 5.29 15.28 -11.04
C MET A 252 6.55 14.43 -10.81
N LYS A 253 7.68 14.72 -11.48
CA LYS A 253 8.94 14.03 -11.22
C LYS A 253 9.37 14.17 -9.77
N LYS A 254 9.30 15.37 -9.17
CA LYS A 254 9.61 15.58 -7.75
C LYS A 254 8.69 14.79 -6.82
N MET A 255 7.41 14.65 -7.19
CA MET A 255 6.44 13.87 -6.41
C MET A 255 6.78 12.38 -6.38
N PHE A 256 7.39 11.85 -7.45
CA PHE A 256 7.81 10.45 -7.57
C PHE A 256 9.32 10.24 -7.36
N GLN A 257 10.07 11.29 -7.02
CA GLN A 257 11.49 11.13 -6.70
C GLN A 257 11.64 10.24 -5.45
N PRO A 258 12.68 9.38 -5.40
CA PRO A 258 13.02 8.64 -4.20
C PRO A 258 13.11 9.59 -3.01
N ILE A 259 12.47 9.21 -1.91
CA ILE A 259 12.41 10.06 -0.72
C ILE A 259 13.83 10.19 -0.15
N GLU A 260 14.37 11.41 -0.19
CA GLU A 260 15.66 11.73 0.39
C GLU A 260 15.63 11.61 1.92
N LEU A 261 16.80 11.47 2.54
CA LEU A 261 16.96 11.39 4.00
C LEU A 261 16.24 12.50 4.78
N GLY A 262 16.09 13.69 4.18
CA GLY A 262 15.32 14.79 4.77
C GLY A 262 13.85 14.44 5.03
N GLY A 263 13.27 13.53 4.26
CA GLY A 263 11.89 13.06 4.39
C GLY A 263 11.61 12.32 5.70
N LEU A 264 12.63 11.77 6.36
CA LEU A 264 12.51 11.11 7.67
C LEU A 264 12.16 12.13 8.77
N SER A 265 12.69 13.36 8.68
CA SER A 265 12.63 14.36 9.74
C SER A 265 11.20 14.78 10.13
N LYS A 266 10.25 14.73 9.20
CA LYS A 266 8.84 15.11 9.48
C LYS A 266 8.16 14.14 10.44
N TYR A 267 8.53 12.85 10.39
CA TYR A 267 7.95 11.79 11.22
C TYR A 267 8.55 11.72 12.62
N LEU A 268 9.81 12.12 12.78
CA LEU A 268 10.50 12.16 14.08
C LEU A 268 9.82 13.07 15.11
N LYS A 269 9.06 14.07 14.65
CA LYS A 269 8.26 14.95 15.52
C LYS A 269 7.11 14.23 16.20
N LEU A 270 6.66 13.10 15.66
CA LEU A 270 5.54 12.30 16.18
C LEU A 270 5.99 11.23 17.19
N LEU A 271 7.27 10.89 17.20
CA LEU A 271 7.85 9.95 18.16
C LEU A 271 7.98 10.59 19.54
N SER A 272 8.07 9.74 20.56
CA SER A 272 8.26 10.17 21.95
C SER A 272 9.52 11.05 22.09
N LYS A 273 9.45 12.09 22.93
CA LYS A 273 10.54 13.06 23.09
C LYS A 273 11.84 12.42 23.57
N ASP A 274 11.72 11.45 24.47
CA ASP A 274 12.84 10.72 25.09
C ASP A 274 13.20 9.43 24.31
N SER A 275 12.72 9.29 23.08
CA SER A 275 13.01 8.13 22.24
C SER A 275 14.49 8.11 21.83
N GLU A 276 15.22 7.09 22.27
CA GLU A 276 16.61 6.86 21.84
C GLU A 276 16.70 6.68 20.32
N LEU A 277 15.73 5.98 19.72
CA LEU A 277 15.64 5.79 18.28
C LEU A 277 15.54 7.13 17.54
N LYS A 278 14.72 8.06 18.05
CA LYS A 278 14.61 9.40 17.48
C LYS A 278 15.97 10.11 17.47
N THR A 279 16.70 10.11 18.59
CA THR A 279 18.03 10.74 18.68
C THR A 279 19.03 10.10 17.70
N LYS A 280 19.03 8.77 17.59
CA LYS A 280 19.90 8.04 16.64
C LYS A 280 19.64 8.48 15.19
N ILE A 281 18.37 8.57 14.79
CA ILE A 281 18.00 8.97 13.44
C ILE A 281 18.33 10.44 13.18
N GLU A 282 18.09 11.34 14.15
CA GLU A 282 18.44 12.75 14.03
C GLU A 282 19.96 12.93 13.84
N THR A 283 20.77 12.22 14.62
CA THR A 283 22.23 12.22 14.46
C THR A 283 22.65 11.69 13.09
N PHE A 284 22.05 10.58 12.63
CA PHE A 284 22.33 10.04 11.31
C PHE A 284 22.00 11.07 10.20
N ILE A 285 20.80 11.65 10.20
CA ILE A 285 20.40 12.67 9.21
C ILE A 285 21.34 13.88 9.26
N ASN A 286 21.69 14.36 10.47
CA ASN A 286 22.59 15.51 10.63
C ASN A 286 23.99 15.23 10.08
N SER A 287 24.50 14.01 10.21
CA SER A 287 25.78 13.60 9.64
C SER A 287 25.82 13.60 8.11
N LYS A 288 24.65 13.69 7.45
CA LYS A 288 24.47 13.65 5.99
C LYS A 288 24.04 14.99 5.38
N LYS A 289 23.99 16.07 6.17
CA LYS A 289 23.51 17.40 5.71
C LYS A 289 24.39 18.07 4.64
N ASP A 290 25.65 17.67 4.50
CA ASP A 290 26.54 18.18 3.45
C ASP A 290 26.52 17.29 2.18
N LYS A 291 25.64 17.70 1.24
CA LYS A 291 25.64 17.58 -0.24
C LYS A 291 26.18 16.30 -0.91
N ASN A 292 25.31 15.64 -1.68
CA ASN A 292 25.63 14.70 -2.78
C ASN A 292 26.53 13.49 -2.43
N ILE A 293 26.61 13.11 -1.16
CA ILE A 293 27.39 11.94 -0.73
C ILE A 293 26.57 10.68 -1.03
N LYS A 294 27.10 9.82 -1.92
CA LYS A 294 26.60 8.44 -2.09
C LYS A 294 26.66 7.74 -0.73
N LEU A 295 25.61 7.01 -0.37
CA LEU A 295 25.58 6.31 0.91
C LEU A 295 26.70 5.25 0.94
N SER A 296 27.47 5.27 2.02
CA SER A 296 28.55 4.32 2.24
C SER A 296 28.00 2.96 2.70
N LYS A 297 28.86 1.94 2.71
CA LYS A 297 28.55 0.65 3.35
C LYS A 297 28.03 0.82 4.78
N ASN A 298 28.67 1.66 5.59
CA ASN A 298 28.26 1.88 6.98
C ASN A 298 26.89 2.56 7.07
N ASP A 299 26.56 3.41 6.10
CA ASP A 299 25.24 4.05 6.04
C ASP A 299 24.14 3.06 5.69
N PHE A 300 24.43 2.13 4.77
CA PHE A 300 23.53 1.02 4.46
C PHE A 300 23.28 0.16 5.70
N ILE A 301 24.34 -0.17 6.45
CA ILE A 301 24.24 -0.93 7.71
C ILE A 301 23.37 -0.20 8.72
N GLU A 302 23.57 1.10 8.90
CA GLU A 302 22.79 1.89 9.86
C GLU A 302 21.31 1.99 9.46
N LEU A 303 21.01 2.15 8.17
CA LEU A 303 19.65 2.11 7.65
C LEU A 303 18.99 0.73 7.87
N ALA A 304 19.73 -0.37 7.66
CA ALA A 304 19.25 -1.72 7.95
C ALA A 304 19.00 -1.95 9.45
N ASN A 305 19.79 -1.31 10.33
CA ASN A 305 19.54 -1.31 11.77
C ASN A 305 18.27 -0.52 12.12
N PHE A 306 18.05 0.65 11.49
CA PHE A 306 16.80 1.39 11.68
C PHE A 306 15.57 0.58 11.28
N MET A 307 15.63 -0.20 10.20
CA MET A 307 14.53 -1.10 9.82
C MET A 307 14.14 -2.07 10.94
N TRP A 308 15.12 -2.63 11.63
CA TRP A 308 14.88 -3.47 12.81
C TRP A 308 14.22 -2.66 13.94
N TYR A 309 14.80 -1.51 14.28
CA TYR A 309 14.30 -0.68 15.38
C TYR A 309 12.88 -0.17 15.15
N PHE A 310 12.53 0.22 13.91
CA PHE A 310 11.17 0.65 13.59
C PHE A 310 10.15 -0.40 13.94
N ARG A 311 10.44 -1.67 13.65
CA ARG A 311 9.55 -2.78 13.99
C ARG A 311 9.55 -3.08 15.49
N SER A 312 10.72 -3.12 16.13
CA SER A 312 10.83 -3.49 17.55
C SER A 312 10.18 -2.45 18.48
N GLU A 313 10.22 -1.17 18.10
CA GLU A 313 9.66 -0.07 18.89
C GLU A 313 8.13 0.09 18.74
N MET A 314 7.48 -0.61 17.81
CA MET A 314 6.04 -0.47 17.56
C MET A 314 5.19 -0.69 18.81
N LEU A 315 5.58 -1.64 19.67
CA LEU A 315 4.85 -1.94 20.91
C LEU A 315 5.27 -1.05 22.08
N ASN A 316 6.46 -0.44 22.03
CA ASN A 316 6.94 0.50 23.03
C ASN A 316 6.23 1.85 22.87
N GLU A 317 6.09 2.33 21.64
CA GLU A 317 5.26 3.50 21.35
C GLU A 317 3.79 3.17 21.58
N LYS A 318 3.08 3.99 22.36
CA LYS A 318 1.65 3.78 22.69
C LYS A 318 0.70 4.64 21.88
N LYS A 319 1.19 5.72 21.27
CA LYS A 319 0.36 6.61 20.45
C LYS A 319 0.20 6.02 19.04
N PRO A 320 -1.02 5.86 18.52
CA PRO A 320 -1.21 5.35 17.16
C PRO A 320 -0.53 6.22 16.09
N SER A 321 -0.48 7.54 16.30
CA SER A 321 0.24 8.45 15.40
C SER A 321 1.75 8.21 15.39
N ALA A 322 2.34 7.81 16.52
CA ALA A 322 3.76 7.47 16.61
C ALA A 322 4.03 6.12 15.94
N ARG A 323 3.14 5.13 16.13
CA ARG A 323 3.21 3.84 15.43
C ARG A 323 3.10 3.98 13.91
N LEU A 324 2.18 4.84 13.45
CA LEU A 324 2.06 5.15 12.01
C LEU A 324 3.34 5.82 11.50
N ALA A 325 3.92 6.73 12.28
CA ALA A 325 5.20 7.35 11.94
C ALA A 325 6.35 6.32 11.83
N LEU A 326 6.40 5.30 12.68
CA LEU A 326 7.38 4.20 12.57
C LEU A 326 7.18 3.38 11.30
N LEU A 327 5.93 3.08 10.90
CA LEU A 327 5.66 2.42 9.62
C LEU A 327 6.12 3.28 8.44
N ASP A 328 5.80 4.57 8.45
CA ASP A 328 6.20 5.51 7.41
C ASP A 328 7.72 5.63 7.29
N LEU A 329 8.42 5.72 8.44
CA LEU A 329 9.88 5.69 8.50
C LEU A 329 10.43 4.39 7.91
N SER A 330 9.84 3.24 8.26
CA SER A 330 10.22 1.93 7.70
C SER A 330 10.04 1.87 6.18
N LEU A 331 8.94 2.41 5.63
CA LEU A 331 8.70 2.43 4.18
C LEU A 331 9.70 3.34 3.45
N ILE A 332 10.03 4.49 4.03
CA ILE A 332 11.01 5.42 3.46
C ILE A 332 12.41 4.81 3.48
N THR A 333 12.81 4.25 4.61
CA THR A 333 14.12 3.61 4.77
C THR A 333 14.27 2.39 3.85
N GLU A 334 13.23 1.59 3.66
CA GLU A 334 13.23 0.49 2.67
C GLU A 334 13.48 1.01 1.26
N ASN A 335 12.82 2.09 0.83
CA ASN A 335 13.01 2.65 -0.51
C ASN A 335 14.45 3.16 -0.71
N ILE A 336 15.03 3.80 0.31
CA ILE A 336 16.43 4.23 0.29
C ILE A 336 17.36 3.01 0.17
N LEU A 337 17.18 2.00 1.03
CA LEU A 337 17.97 0.76 0.99
C LEU A 337 17.88 0.06 -0.36
N PHE A 338 16.68 -0.02 -0.96
CA PHE A 338 16.46 -0.64 -2.26
C PHE A 338 17.19 0.10 -3.39
N THR A 339 17.21 1.43 -3.35
CA THR A 339 17.93 2.26 -4.32
C THR A 339 19.46 2.08 -4.18
N GLU A 340 19.94 1.97 -2.94
CA GLU A 340 21.37 1.89 -2.61
C GLU A 340 21.96 0.48 -2.65
N ILE A 341 21.13 -0.57 -2.77
CA ILE A 341 21.60 -1.97 -2.73
C ILE A 341 22.68 -2.25 -3.78
N ASN A 342 22.61 -1.58 -4.93
CA ASN A 342 23.57 -1.72 -6.03
C ASN A 342 24.83 -0.87 -5.85
N ASN A 343 24.83 0.10 -4.92
CA ASN A 343 26.01 0.92 -4.64
C ASN A 343 27.01 0.18 -3.73
N TRP A 344 26.53 -0.68 -2.84
CA TRP A 344 27.41 -1.58 -2.09
C TRP A 344 27.84 -2.75 -2.98
N GLN A 345 29.10 -2.71 -3.43
CA GLN A 345 29.75 -3.75 -4.25
C GLN A 345 30.79 -4.54 -3.43
N PRO A 346 30.39 -5.67 -2.80
CA PRO A 346 31.31 -6.50 -2.01
C PRO A 346 32.51 -6.99 -2.82
N GLN A 347 33.70 -6.90 -2.24
CA GLN A 347 34.96 -7.36 -2.84
C GLN A 347 35.45 -8.70 -2.26
N THR A 348 34.92 -9.12 -1.10
CA THR A 348 35.32 -10.34 -0.41
C THR A 348 34.11 -11.20 -0.04
N VAL A 349 34.34 -12.50 0.20
CA VAL A 349 33.30 -13.42 0.69
C VAL A 349 32.70 -12.92 2.01
N LYS A 350 33.53 -12.34 2.90
CA LYS A 350 33.06 -11.74 4.15
C LYS A 350 32.08 -10.61 3.89
N GLU A 351 32.40 -9.71 2.97
CA GLU A 351 31.50 -8.59 2.62
C GLU A 351 30.21 -9.06 1.94
N ILE A 352 30.24 -10.16 1.18
CA ILE A 352 29.03 -10.78 0.61
C ILE A 352 28.13 -11.29 1.75
N ILE A 353 28.69 -12.02 2.70
CA ILE A 353 27.94 -12.54 3.86
C ILE A 353 27.39 -11.38 4.69
N GLU A 354 28.18 -10.34 4.91
CA GLU A 354 27.76 -9.14 5.65
C GLU A 354 26.61 -8.42 4.95
N LYS A 355 26.69 -8.24 3.62
CA LYS A 355 25.59 -7.66 2.85
C LYS A 355 24.32 -8.49 2.97
N ASN A 356 24.42 -9.82 2.85
CA ASN A 356 23.29 -10.72 3.00
C ASN A 356 22.69 -10.70 4.41
N TYR A 357 23.53 -10.58 5.45
CA TYR A 357 23.08 -10.47 6.84
C TYR A 357 22.19 -9.23 7.04
N TYR A 358 22.63 -8.06 6.60
CA TYR A 358 21.86 -6.82 6.77
C TYR A 358 20.65 -6.72 5.83
N LEU A 359 20.70 -7.35 4.66
CA LEU A 359 19.51 -7.54 3.82
C LEU A 359 18.48 -8.43 4.51
N ALA A 360 18.89 -9.56 5.09
CA ALA A 360 17.99 -10.43 5.84
C ALA A 360 17.44 -9.74 7.10
N GLN A 361 18.24 -8.93 7.79
CA GLN A 361 17.76 -8.09 8.90
C GLN A 361 16.71 -7.07 8.44
N THR A 362 16.91 -6.48 7.26
CA THR A 362 15.93 -5.58 6.63
C THR A 362 14.61 -6.31 6.36
N LEU A 363 14.66 -7.58 5.90
CA LEU A 363 13.45 -8.41 5.72
C LEU A 363 12.69 -8.62 7.04
N VAL A 364 13.39 -8.69 8.18
CA VAL A 364 12.74 -8.68 9.49
C VAL A 364 12.02 -7.35 9.74
N GLY A 365 12.70 -6.22 9.51
CA GLY A 365 12.09 -4.90 9.67
C GLY A 365 10.85 -4.66 8.78
N THR A 366 10.83 -5.24 7.58
CA THR A 366 9.67 -5.17 6.66
C THR A 366 8.54 -6.14 7.03
N GLY A 367 8.78 -7.13 7.90
CA GLY A 367 7.80 -8.16 8.23
C GLY A 367 7.77 -9.34 7.26
N ASN A 368 8.63 -9.36 6.23
CA ASN A 368 8.76 -10.53 5.34
C ASN A 368 9.41 -11.73 6.04
N LEU A 369 10.17 -11.49 7.10
CA LEU A 369 10.72 -12.51 7.99
C LEU A 369 10.26 -12.21 9.42
N GLU A 370 9.80 -13.21 10.16
CA GLU A 370 9.41 -13.04 11.55
C GLU A 370 10.62 -12.99 12.49
N PHE A 371 10.47 -12.31 13.65
CA PHE A 371 11.55 -12.21 14.64
C PHE A 371 12.04 -13.59 15.09
N TRP A 372 11.12 -14.55 15.28
CA TRP A 372 11.49 -15.91 15.70
C TRP A 372 12.19 -16.70 14.58
N GLU A 373 11.84 -16.45 13.31
CA GLU A 373 12.51 -17.06 12.15
C GLU A 373 13.93 -16.55 12.04
N TRP A 374 14.12 -15.24 12.23
CA TRP A 374 15.44 -14.63 12.32
C TRP A 374 16.27 -15.25 13.45
N GLU A 375 15.75 -15.30 14.67
CA GLU A 375 16.49 -15.84 15.82
C GLU A 375 16.93 -17.29 15.62
N LYS A 376 16.09 -18.11 14.96
CA LYS A 376 16.41 -19.50 14.63
C LYS A 376 17.51 -19.62 13.58
N ASN A 377 17.55 -18.69 12.61
CA ASN A 377 18.40 -18.81 11.42
C ASN A 377 19.65 -17.91 11.43
N LYS A 378 19.72 -16.87 12.27
CA LYS A 378 20.81 -15.87 12.28
C LYS A 378 22.20 -16.47 12.44
N ARG A 379 22.31 -17.62 13.14
CA ARG A 379 23.57 -18.36 13.31
C ARG A 379 24.17 -18.88 12.00
N TYR A 380 23.34 -19.10 10.99
CA TYR A 380 23.75 -19.61 9.68
C TYR A 380 24.22 -18.52 8.72
N ILE A 381 23.88 -17.27 9.03
CA ILE A 381 24.24 -16.08 8.24
C ILE A 381 25.13 -15.12 9.04
N SER A 382 25.67 -15.56 10.17
CA SER A 382 26.48 -14.73 11.06
C SER A 382 27.73 -14.22 10.35
N ILE A 383 28.03 -12.93 10.54
CA ILE A 383 29.19 -12.28 9.95
C ILE A 383 30.48 -12.89 10.53
N PRO A 384 31.38 -13.45 9.70
CA PRO A 384 32.64 -14.02 10.17
C PRO A 384 33.55 -12.97 10.81
N LYS A 385 34.23 -13.34 11.90
CA LYS A 385 35.20 -12.46 12.58
C LYS A 385 36.46 -12.24 11.74
N GLU A 386 36.97 -13.31 11.14
CA GLU A 386 38.19 -13.30 10.33
C GLU A 386 37.92 -12.82 8.90
N ASP A 387 38.85 -12.08 8.31
CA ASP A 387 38.75 -11.58 6.93
C ASP A 387 38.99 -12.69 5.89
N ASN A 388 39.88 -13.63 6.21
CA ASN A 388 40.16 -14.79 5.36
C ASN A 388 39.25 -15.96 5.72
N ILE A 389 38.12 -16.05 5.04
CA ILE A 389 37.20 -17.18 5.20
C ILE A 389 37.82 -18.40 4.50
N LYS A 390 38.22 -19.39 5.30
CA LYS A 390 38.66 -20.69 4.78
C LYS A 390 37.55 -21.33 3.95
N PHE A 391 37.92 -22.03 2.87
CA PHE A 391 36.98 -22.68 1.96
C PHE A 391 35.96 -23.58 2.69
N ASP A 392 36.40 -24.32 3.71
CA ASP A 392 35.53 -25.19 4.50
C ASP A 392 34.44 -24.42 5.26
N LEU A 393 34.77 -23.24 5.79
CA LEU A 393 33.80 -22.37 6.47
C LEU A 393 32.81 -21.79 5.45
N ALA A 394 33.28 -21.41 4.26
CA ALA A 394 32.39 -20.96 3.18
C ALA A 394 31.44 -22.07 2.70
N LEU A 395 31.92 -23.32 2.62
CA LEU A 395 31.10 -24.48 2.26
C LEU A 395 30.04 -24.77 3.33
N GLN A 396 30.42 -24.72 4.61
CA GLN A 396 29.48 -24.90 5.73
C GLN A 396 28.38 -23.84 5.74
N LEU A 397 28.73 -22.56 5.49
CA LEU A 397 27.75 -21.47 5.41
C LEU A 397 26.80 -21.66 4.21
N ASN A 398 27.31 -22.12 3.06
CA ASN A 398 26.49 -22.42 1.88
C ASN A 398 25.58 -23.64 2.06
N GLU A 399 26.03 -24.67 2.77
CA GLU A 399 25.16 -25.80 3.10
C GLU A 399 24.09 -25.42 4.11
N ALA A 400 24.43 -24.56 5.08
CA ALA A 400 23.49 -24.05 6.05
C ALA A 400 22.42 -23.17 5.40
N SER A 401 22.79 -22.32 4.44
CA SER A 401 21.83 -21.46 3.72
C SER A 401 20.83 -22.24 2.86
N LYS A 402 21.17 -23.45 2.40
CA LYS A 402 20.23 -24.33 1.67
C LYS A 402 19.15 -24.97 2.55
N ARG A 403 19.29 -24.90 3.87
CA ARG A 403 18.36 -25.49 4.85
C ARG A 403 17.38 -24.47 5.42
N VAL A 404 17.59 -23.19 5.08
CA VAL A 404 16.71 -22.04 5.37
C VAL A 404 15.97 -21.73 4.08
#